data_AF-A0A0F6SCU6-F1
#
_entry.id   AF-A0A0F6SCU6-F1
#
_cell.length_a   1.000
_cell.length_b   1.000
_cell.length_c   1.000
_cell.angle_alpha   90.00
_cell.angle_beta   90.00
_cell.angle_gamma   90.00
#
_symmetry.space_group_name_H-M   'P 1'
#
loop_
_entity.id
_entity.type
_entity.pdbx_description
1 polymer ?
#
loop_
_entity_poly.entity_id
_entity_poly.type
_entity_poly.pdbx_seq_one_letter_code
_entity_poly.pdbx_strand_id
1 'polypeptide(L)'
;NVNMIRTHSTHPDEEDEGPYKWISPGDTKVMVEHGELIMGILCKKTLGTSAGSLLHICMLELGHETAGRFYGNIQTVINHWLLLDGHSIGIGDTIADPQTYIEIQNSIKKAKEDVIEVIQKAHNMELEPTPGNTLRQTFENQVNRILNDARDKTGGSAKKSLTEYNNLKAMVVSGSKGSNINISQVIACVGQQNVEGKRIPFGFRKRTLPHFIKDDYGPESRGFVENSY
;
A
#
# COMPACT_ATOMS: atom_id res chain seq x y z
N ASN A 1 -19.95 -22.37 -20.95
CA ASN A 1 -18.92 -21.73 -21.79
C ASN A 1 -18.43 -20.56 -21.00
N VAL A 2 -17.26 -20.69 -20.37
CA VAL A 2 -16.80 -19.72 -19.36
C VAL A 2 -16.49 -18.40 -20.04
N ASN A 3 -17.26 -17.37 -19.68
CA ASN A 3 -17.06 -16.00 -20.13
C ASN A 3 -16.85 -15.08 -18.92
N MET A 4 -15.85 -14.22 -18.97
CA MET A 4 -15.54 -13.32 -17.85
C MET A 4 -14.83 -12.06 -18.35
N ILE A 5 -15.25 -10.91 -17.82
CA ILE A 5 -14.52 -9.65 -17.95
C ILE A 5 -14.16 -9.14 -16.56
N ARG A 6 -12.88 -8.83 -16.35
CA ARG A 6 -12.31 -8.33 -15.09
C ARG A 6 -11.20 -7.32 -15.35
N THR A 7 -10.78 -6.64 -14.30
CA THR A 7 -9.64 -5.73 -14.34
C THR A 7 -8.53 -6.21 -13.40
N HIS A 8 -7.29 -6.00 -13.84
CA HIS A 8 -6.09 -6.25 -13.06
C HIS A 8 -6.01 -5.28 -11.85
N SER A 9 -5.13 -5.56 -10.90
CA SER A 9 -4.94 -4.72 -9.70
C SER A 9 -4.46 -3.31 -10.02
N THR A 10 -3.80 -3.13 -11.17
CA THR A 10 -3.21 -1.86 -11.64
C THR A 10 -3.94 -1.24 -12.83
N HIS A 11 -5.16 -1.67 -13.15
CA HIS A 11 -5.96 -1.05 -14.22
C HIS A 11 -6.20 0.44 -13.88
N PRO A 12 -5.82 1.39 -14.77
CA PRO A 12 -6.10 2.81 -14.57
C PRO A 12 -7.59 3.12 -14.69
N ASP A 13 -8.13 3.93 -13.78
CA ASP A 13 -9.57 4.26 -13.78
C ASP A 13 -10.01 5.02 -15.05
N GLU A 14 -9.13 5.86 -15.60
CA GLU A 14 -9.39 6.67 -16.80
C GLU A 14 -9.45 5.83 -18.09
N GLU A 15 -8.90 4.61 -18.08
CA GLU A 15 -8.78 3.79 -19.28
C GLU A 15 -10.14 3.30 -19.82
N ASP A 16 -11.11 3.10 -18.93
CA ASP A 16 -12.46 2.66 -19.30
C ASP A 16 -13.30 3.76 -19.97
N GLU A 17 -12.94 5.03 -19.78
CA GLU A 17 -13.55 6.20 -20.43
C GLU A 17 -12.77 6.64 -21.68
N GLY A 18 -11.52 6.17 -21.82
CA GLY A 18 -10.64 6.49 -22.92
C GLY A 18 -10.86 5.69 -24.21
N PRO A 19 -10.13 6.05 -25.28
CA PRO A 19 -10.25 5.38 -26.58
C PRO A 19 -9.71 3.94 -26.58
N TYR A 20 -8.85 3.59 -25.62
CA TYR A 20 -8.16 2.28 -25.55
C TYR A 20 -8.86 1.26 -24.63
N LYS A 21 -10.14 1.47 -24.31
CA LYS A 21 -10.94 0.63 -23.40
C LYS A 21 -10.86 -0.88 -23.64
N TRP A 22 -10.77 -1.31 -24.90
CA TRP A 22 -10.78 -2.73 -25.29
C TRP A 22 -9.43 -3.23 -25.83
N ILE A 23 -8.45 -2.35 -25.94
CA ILE A 23 -7.07 -2.66 -26.32
C ILE A 23 -6.13 -2.03 -25.29
N SER A 24 -6.18 -2.62 -24.09
CA SER A 24 -5.52 -2.06 -22.91
C SER A 24 -4.01 -1.95 -23.14
N PRO A 25 -3.41 -0.74 -23.13
CA PRO A 25 -1.98 -0.58 -23.34
C PRO A 25 -1.13 -1.27 -22.27
N GLY A 26 -1.67 -1.40 -21.04
CA GLY A 26 -1.02 -2.08 -19.92
C GLY A 26 -1.41 -3.55 -19.75
N ASP A 27 -2.14 -4.14 -20.72
CA ASP A 27 -2.68 -5.50 -20.65
C ASP A 27 -3.45 -5.76 -19.33
N THR A 28 -4.22 -4.77 -18.88
CA THR A 28 -4.84 -4.79 -17.55
C THR A 28 -6.31 -5.24 -17.57
N LYS A 29 -6.94 -5.28 -18.74
CA LYS A 29 -8.32 -5.72 -18.88
C LYS A 29 -8.36 -7.20 -19.25
N VAL A 30 -8.85 -8.00 -18.31
CA VAL A 30 -8.91 -9.45 -18.42
C VAL A 30 -10.20 -9.85 -19.11
N MET A 31 -10.08 -10.59 -20.22
CA MET A 31 -11.21 -11.12 -20.95
C MET A 31 -10.99 -12.61 -21.24
N VAL A 32 -11.88 -13.43 -20.70
CA VAL A 32 -12.01 -14.84 -21.03
C VAL A 32 -13.28 -14.99 -21.85
N GLU A 33 -13.17 -15.52 -23.06
CA GLU A 33 -14.30 -15.73 -23.96
C GLU A 33 -14.28 -17.17 -24.47
N HIS A 34 -15.42 -17.86 -24.42
CA HIS A 34 -15.56 -19.26 -24.81
C HIS A 34 -14.55 -20.21 -24.15
N GLY A 35 -14.08 -19.89 -22.93
CA GLY A 35 -13.08 -20.68 -22.21
C GLY A 35 -11.62 -20.38 -22.59
N GLU A 36 -11.36 -19.38 -23.44
CA GLU A 36 -10.02 -18.96 -23.83
C GLU A 36 -9.68 -17.58 -23.26
N LEU A 37 -8.46 -17.41 -22.75
CA LEU A 37 -7.97 -16.10 -22.28
C LEU A 37 -7.52 -15.29 -23.49
N ILE A 38 -8.27 -14.25 -23.83
CA ILE A 38 -8.02 -13.41 -25.01
C ILE A 38 -7.02 -12.30 -24.69
N MET A 39 -7.15 -11.66 -23.52
CA MET A 39 -6.30 -10.56 -23.09
C MET A 39 -6.32 -10.41 -21.57
N GLY A 40 -5.29 -9.75 -21.03
CA GLY A 40 -5.19 -9.30 -19.65
C GLY A 40 -4.35 -10.19 -18.74
N ILE A 41 -3.67 -9.54 -17.80
CA ILE A 41 -2.86 -10.19 -16.77
C ILE A 41 -3.75 -10.69 -15.62
N LEU A 42 -3.58 -11.96 -15.23
CA LEU A 42 -4.32 -12.56 -14.13
C LEU A 42 -3.69 -12.21 -12.77
N CYS A 43 -4.49 -11.69 -11.84
CA CYS A 43 -4.07 -11.41 -10.47
C CYS A 43 -5.09 -11.93 -9.45
N LYS A 44 -4.90 -11.61 -8.15
CA LYS A 44 -5.85 -11.95 -7.08
C LYS A 44 -7.29 -11.55 -7.37
N LYS A 45 -7.55 -10.45 -8.09
CA LYS A 45 -8.93 -10.05 -8.45
C LYS A 45 -9.60 -11.05 -9.40
N THR A 46 -8.82 -11.81 -10.16
CA THR A 46 -9.30 -12.76 -11.17
C THR A 46 -9.32 -14.19 -10.66
N LEU A 47 -8.25 -14.62 -9.99
CA LEU A 47 -8.09 -16.00 -9.51
C LEU A 47 -8.33 -16.17 -8.01
N GLY A 48 -8.58 -15.08 -7.28
CA GLY A 48 -8.81 -15.11 -5.85
C GLY A 48 -10.25 -15.46 -5.47
N THR A 49 -10.55 -15.23 -4.19
CA THR A 49 -11.83 -15.57 -3.55
C THR A 49 -12.91 -14.51 -3.74
N SER A 50 -12.70 -13.51 -4.59
CA SER A 50 -13.68 -12.44 -4.83
C SER A 50 -14.91 -12.95 -5.58
N ALA A 51 -16.07 -12.35 -5.31
CA ALA A 51 -17.28 -12.63 -6.08
C ALA A 51 -17.04 -12.38 -7.58
N GLY A 52 -17.54 -13.26 -8.45
CA GLY A 52 -17.33 -13.28 -9.89
C GLY A 52 -15.88 -13.41 -10.37
N SER A 53 -15.00 -13.98 -9.54
CA SER A 53 -13.69 -14.46 -10.00
C SER A 53 -13.86 -15.62 -11.00
N LEU A 54 -12.80 -15.93 -11.75
CA LEU A 54 -12.84 -17.00 -12.76
C LEU A 54 -13.31 -18.32 -12.15
N LEU A 55 -12.82 -18.64 -10.96
CA LEU A 55 -13.17 -19.87 -10.25
C LEU A 55 -14.61 -19.89 -9.75
N HIS A 56 -15.15 -18.73 -9.35
CA HIS A 56 -16.56 -18.61 -9.03
C HIS A 56 -17.42 -18.90 -10.26
N ILE A 57 -17.06 -18.34 -11.43
CA ILE A 57 -17.80 -18.59 -12.68
C ILE A 57 -17.68 -20.06 -13.10
N CYS A 58 -16.48 -20.65 -13.05
CA CYS A 58 -16.27 -22.07 -13.34
C CYS A 58 -17.14 -22.99 -12.46
N MET A 59 -17.25 -22.67 -11.16
CA MET A 59 -18.10 -23.44 -10.23
C MET A 59 -19.58 -23.35 -10.60
N LEU A 60 -20.06 -22.17 -10.99
CA LEU A 60 -21.47 -21.95 -11.35
C LEU A 60 -21.83 -22.55 -12.71
N GLU A 61 -20.96 -22.43 -13.71
CA GLU A 61 -21.26 -22.88 -15.07
C GLU A 61 -20.91 -24.36 -15.32
N LEU A 62 -19.83 -24.87 -14.72
CA LEU A 62 -19.26 -26.19 -15.05
C LEU A 62 -19.34 -27.19 -13.89
N GLY A 63 -19.80 -26.76 -12.73
CA GLY A 63 -19.94 -27.58 -11.52
C GLY A 63 -18.63 -27.82 -10.77
N HIS A 64 -18.76 -28.47 -9.60
CA HIS A 64 -17.67 -28.60 -8.64
C HIS A 64 -16.53 -29.53 -9.11
N GLU A 65 -16.82 -30.58 -9.87
CA GLU A 65 -15.80 -31.53 -10.33
C GLU A 65 -14.84 -30.86 -11.31
N THR A 66 -15.39 -30.14 -12.29
CA THR A 66 -14.61 -29.43 -13.30
C THR A 66 -13.81 -28.29 -12.66
N ALA A 67 -14.42 -27.52 -11.75
CA ALA A 67 -13.73 -26.48 -11.00
C ALA A 67 -12.60 -27.04 -10.13
N GLY A 68 -12.81 -28.20 -9.50
CA GLY A 68 -11.78 -28.90 -8.72
C GLY A 68 -10.59 -29.36 -9.58
N ARG A 69 -10.86 -29.94 -10.76
CA ARG A 69 -9.81 -30.31 -11.73
C ARG A 69 -9.07 -29.08 -12.24
N PHE A 70 -9.78 -27.98 -12.48
CA PHE A 70 -9.17 -26.73 -12.96
C PHE A 70 -8.15 -26.16 -11.96
N TYR A 71 -8.42 -26.22 -10.65
CA TYR A 71 -7.43 -25.88 -9.62
C TYR A 71 -6.15 -26.71 -9.73
N GLY A 72 -6.31 -28.04 -9.82
CA GLY A 72 -5.17 -28.96 -9.93
C GLY A 72 -4.35 -28.73 -11.20
N ASN A 73 -5.02 -28.46 -12.32
CA ASN A 73 -4.36 -28.17 -13.59
C ASN A 73 -3.54 -26.88 -13.53
N ILE A 74 -4.11 -25.78 -13.00
CA ILE A 74 -3.38 -24.51 -12.83
C ILE A 74 -2.18 -24.72 -11.92
N GLN A 75 -2.38 -25.31 -10.74
CA GLN A 75 -1.30 -25.51 -9.77
C GLN A 75 -0.16 -26.34 -10.37
N THR A 76 -0.49 -27.43 -11.08
CA THR A 76 0.52 -28.29 -11.68
C THR A 76 1.33 -27.54 -12.73
N VAL A 77 0.68 -26.89 -13.70
CA VAL A 77 1.37 -26.20 -14.80
C VAL A 77 2.19 -25.02 -14.28
N ILE A 78 1.61 -24.16 -13.44
CA ILE A 78 2.28 -22.95 -12.95
C ILE A 78 3.44 -23.30 -12.01
N ASN A 79 3.30 -24.30 -11.13
CA ASN A 79 4.40 -24.71 -10.26
C ASN A 79 5.58 -25.29 -11.06
N HIS A 80 5.31 -26.05 -12.15
CA HIS A 80 6.39 -26.54 -13.02
C HIS A 80 7.06 -25.41 -13.81
N TRP A 81 6.29 -24.44 -14.31
CA TRP A 81 6.84 -23.26 -14.96
C TRP A 81 7.71 -22.42 -14.00
N LEU A 82 7.27 -22.28 -12.73
CA LEU A 82 8.01 -21.55 -11.70
C LEU A 82 9.37 -22.20 -11.37
N LEU A 83 9.54 -23.51 -11.59
CA LEU A 83 10.85 -24.16 -11.45
C LEU A 83 11.85 -23.71 -12.53
N LEU A 84 11.38 -23.29 -13.70
CA LEU A 84 12.21 -22.80 -14.81
C LEU A 84 12.49 -21.30 -14.69
N ASP A 85 11.46 -20.52 -14.34
CA ASP A 85 11.56 -19.06 -14.22
C ASP A 85 12.26 -18.65 -12.91
N GLY A 86 11.83 -19.24 -11.79
CA GLY A 86 12.27 -18.91 -10.44
C GLY A 86 11.69 -17.59 -9.93
N HIS A 87 11.44 -17.53 -8.62
CA HIS A 87 11.07 -16.28 -7.95
C HIS A 87 11.78 -16.20 -6.60
N SER A 88 12.41 -15.06 -6.31
CA SER A 88 13.17 -14.85 -5.09
C SER A 88 13.02 -13.41 -4.62
N ILE A 89 13.31 -13.12 -3.36
CA ILE A 89 13.38 -11.76 -2.84
C ILE A 89 14.72 -11.58 -2.12
N GLY A 90 15.38 -10.46 -2.38
CA GLY A 90 16.65 -10.11 -1.75
C GLY A 90 16.65 -8.69 -1.21
N ILE A 91 17.76 -8.30 -0.57
CA ILE A 91 17.97 -6.93 -0.11
C ILE A 91 17.98 -5.92 -1.28
N GLY A 92 18.35 -6.36 -2.49
CA GLY A 92 18.27 -5.52 -3.68
C GLY A 92 16.84 -5.06 -4.01
N ASP A 93 15.83 -5.85 -3.64
CA ASP A 93 14.42 -5.49 -3.85
C ASP A 93 13.91 -4.44 -2.85
N THR A 94 14.68 -4.15 -1.79
CA THR A 94 14.31 -3.20 -0.73
C THR A 94 15.06 -1.86 -0.83
N ILE A 95 15.93 -1.70 -1.82
CA ILE A 95 16.74 -0.49 -1.99
C ILE A 95 16.09 0.39 -3.06
N ALA A 96 15.73 1.62 -2.68
CA ALA A 96 15.31 2.65 -3.63
C ALA A 96 16.51 3.34 -4.28
N ASP A 97 16.29 3.98 -5.43
CA ASP A 97 17.30 4.80 -6.07
C ASP A 97 17.62 6.06 -5.23
N PRO A 98 18.82 6.66 -5.40
CA PRO A 98 19.22 7.82 -4.61
C PRO A 98 18.31 9.04 -4.74
N GLN A 99 17.69 9.25 -5.92
CA GLN A 99 16.81 10.38 -6.16
C GLN A 99 15.52 10.23 -5.35
N THR A 100 14.92 9.03 -5.37
CA THR A 100 13.76 8.69 -4.54
C THR A 100 14.09 8.82 -3.05
N TYR A 101 15.28 8.41 -2.61
CA TYR A 101 15.69 8.58 -1.21
C TYR A 101 15.74 10.06 -0.80
N ILE A 102 16.28 10.94 -1.65
CA ILE A 102 16.29 12.39 -1.40
C ILE A 102 14.86 12.94 -1.32
N GLU A 103 13.96 12.50 -2.20
CA GLU A 103 12.55 12.90 -2.17
C GLU A 103 11.85 12.45 -0.87
N ILE A 104 12.13 11.23 -0.41
CA ILE A 104 11.60 10.70 0.84
C ILE A 104 12.07 11.56 2.03
N GLN A 105 13.37 11.83 2.11
CA GLN A 105 13.95 12.66 3.17
C GLN A 105 13.37 14.08 3.18
N ASN A 106 13.24 14.70 2.00
CA ASN A 106 12.64 16.03 1.87
C ASN A 106 11.16 16.03 2.31
N SER A 107 10.40 14.99 1.96
CA SER A 107 9.01 14.88 2.35
C SER A 107 8.84 14.68 3.86
N ILE A 108 9.69 13.88 4.49
CA ILE A 108 9.70 13.68 5.95
C ILE A 108 10.10 14.97 6.66
N LYS A 109 11.16 15.64 6.19
CA LYS A 109 11.63 16.91 6.75
C LYS A 109 10.53 17.97 6.72
N LYS A 110 9.86 18.13 5.57
CA LYS A 110 8.73 19.05 5.43
C LYS A 110 7.61 18.71 6.41
N ALA A 111 7.26 17.43 6.56
CA ALA A 111 6.21 17.02 7.49
C ALA A 111 6.59 17.33 8.96
N LYS A 112 7.87 17.17 9.34
CA LYS A 112 8.35 17.58 10.67
C LYS A 112 8.25 19.10 10.87
N GLU A 113 8.61 19.89 9.87
CA GLU A 113 8.47 21.35 9.90
C GLU A 113 7.00 21.76 10.05
N ASP A 114 6.10 21.18 9.26
CA ASP A 114 4.65 21.41 9.35
C ASP A 114 4.09 21.08 10.75
N VAL A 115 4.58 20.01 11.40
CA VAL A 115 4.19 19.66 12.77
C VAL A 115 4.70 20.69 13.78
N ILE A 116 5.93 21.21 13.62
CA ILE A 116 6.48 22.25 14.49
C ILE A 116 5.63 23.53 14.38
N GLU A 117 5.22 23.91 13.18
CA GLU A 117 4.33 25.06 12.98
C GLU A 117 2.98 24.88 13.71
N VAL A 118 2.40 23.68 13.65
CA VAL A 118 1.15 23.36 14.37
C VAL A 118 1.35 23.44 15.88
N ILE A 119 2.49 23.00 16.41
CA ILE A 119 2.85 23.13 17.83
C ILE A 119 2.96 24.62 18.22
N GLN A 120 3.60 25.44 17.39
CA GLN A 120 3.74 26.88 17.65
C GLN A 120 2.38 27.59 17.67
N LYS A 121 1.50 27.30 16.70
CA LYS A 121 0.13 27.82 16.67
C LYS A 121 -0.66 27.42 17.91
N ALA A 122 -0.50 26.18 18.38
CA ALA A 122 -1.15 25.72 19.60
C ALA A 122 -0.62 26.45 20.85
N HIS A 123 0.68 26.75 20.93
CA HIS A 123 1.27 27.52 22.03
C HIS A 123 0.84 28.98 22.04
N ASN A 124 0.68 29.60 20.87
CA ASN A 124 0.23 30.99 20.73
C ASN A 124 -1.29 31.15 20.88
N MET A 125 -2.04 30.07 21.15
CA MET A 125 -3.51 30.05 21.19
C MET A 125 -4.16 30.47 19.86
N GLU A 126 -3.48 30.25 18.74
CA GLU A 126 -3.96 30.52 17.38
C GLU A 126 -4.71 29.33 16.77
N LEU A 127 -4.74 28.18 17.46
CA LEU A 127 -5.42 26.97 17.00
C LEU A 127 -6.88 26.97 17.46
N GLU A 128 -7.81 26.92 16.51
CA GLU A 128 -9.24 26.80 16.81
C GLU A 128 -9.69 25.34 16.93
N PRO A 129 -10.53 25.00 17.92
CA PRO A 129 -11.06 23.64 18.06
C PRO A 129 -12.07 23.34 16.94
N THR A 130 -11.89 22.22 16.26
CA THR A 130 -12.87 21.72 15.29
C THR A 130 -14.18 21.31 16.01
N PRO A 131 -15.36 21.53 15.41
CA PRO A 131 -16.65 21.20 16.02
C PRO A 131 -16.70 19.76 16.55
N GLY A 132 -17.18 19.59 17.78
CA GLY A 132 -17.29 18.28 18.44
C GLY A 132 -15.99 17.71 19.01
N ASN A 133 -14.87 18.43 18.88
CA ASN A 133 -13.58 18.03 19.44
C ASN A 133 -13.05 19.05 20.44
N THR A 134 -12.30 18.58 21.44
CA THR A 134 -11.49 19.45 22.30
C THR A 134 -10.28 19.97 21.53
N LEU A 135 -9.73 21.12 21.97
CA LEU A 135 -8.53 21.70 21.36
C LEU A 135 -7.37 20.69 21.25
N ARG A 136 -7.18 19.86 22.29
CA ARG A 136 -6.13 18.83 22.30
C ARG A 136 -6.40 17.72 21.27
N GLN A 137 -7.65 17.31 21.10
CA GLN A 137 -8.02 16.34 20.07
C GLN A 137 -7.83 16.92 18.67
N THR A 138 -8.20 18.19 18.45
CA THR A 138 -7.95 18.88 17.18
C THR A 138 -6.45 18.91 16.84
N PHE A 139 -5.62 19.28 17.82
CA PHE A 139 -4.17 19.25 17.67
C PHE A 139 -3.65 17.85 17.29
N GLU A 140 -4.00 16.81 18.06
CA GLU A 140 -3.52 15.45 17.81
C GLU A 140 -4.04 14.90 16.46
N ASN A 141 -5.26 15.24 16.06
CA ASN A 141 -5.82 14.85 14.77
C ASN A 141 -5.07 15.52 13.62
N GLN A 142 -4.74 16.80 13.73
CA GLN A 142 -4.00 17.54 12.70
C GLN A 142 -2.57 17.00 12.55
N VAL A 143 -1.88 16.74 13.67
CA VAL A 143 -0.53 16.15 13.64
C VAL A 143 -0.55 14.75 13.05
N ASN A 144 -1.48 13.88 13.48
CA ASN A 144 -1.61 12.54 12.90
C ASN A 144 -1.90 12.59 11.40
N ARG A 145 -2.72 13.53 10.93
CA ARG A 145 -3.00 13.70 9.50
C ARG A 145 -1.72 14.01 8.73
N ILE A 146 -0.96 15.02 9.17
CA ILE A 146 0.31 15.41 8.52
C ILE A 146 1.28 14.23 8.43
N LEU A 147 1.45 13.48 9.53
CA LEU A 147 2.38 12.35 9.58
C LEU A 147 1.91 11.15 8.73
N ASN A 148 0.60 10.89 8.67
CA ASN A 148 0.04 9.86 7.80
C ASN A 148 0.15 10.26 6.31
N ASP A 149 -0.15 11.51 5.97
CA ASP A 149 -0.01 12.04 4.61
C ASP A 149 1.45 11.94 4.14
N ALA A 150 2.41 12.23 5.03
CA ALA A 150 3.83 12.09 4.75
C ALA A 150 4.23 10.64 4.48
N ARG A 151 3.75 9.69 5.29
CA ARG A 151 3.96 8.24 5.06
C ARG A 151 3.39 7.80 3.72
N ASP A 152 2.18 8.22 3.39
CA ASP A 152 1.50 7.78 2.17
C ASP A 152 2.15 8.38 0.92
N LYS A 153 2.61 9.64 1.00
CA LYS A 153 3.37 10.29 -0.08
C LYS A 153 4.72 9.63 -0.32
N THR A 154 5.50 9.39 0.74
CA THR A 154 6.81 8.72 0.64
C THR A 154 6.68 7.29 0.14
N GLY A 155 5.65 6.56 0.60
CA GLY A 155 5.28 5.25 0.08
C GLY A 155 4.90 5.25 -1.40
N GLY A 156 4.17 6.27 -1.84
CA GLY A 156 3.84 6.48 -3.25
C GLY A 156 5.07 6.70 -4.13
N SER A 157 6.01 7.55 -3.69
CA SER A 157 7.30 7.75 -4.38
C SER A 157 8.12 6.46 -4.43
N ALA A 158 8.25 5.74 -3.31
CA ALA A 158 8.94 4.46 -3.25
C ALA A 158 8.36 3.45 -4.25
N LYS A 159 7.03 3.29 -4.28
CA LYS A 159 6.37 2.37 -5.22
C LYS A 159 6.61 2.73 -6.69
N LYS A 160 6.61 4.03 -7.02
CA LYS A 160 6.87 4.50 -8.40
C LYS A 160 8.32 4.27 -8.83
N SER A 161 9.25 4.35 -7.89
CA SER A 161 10.67 4.12 -8.16
C SER A 161 11.01 2.66 -8.46
N LEU A 162 10.21 1.73 -7.95
CA LEU A 162 10.47 0.30 -8.13
C LEU A 162 10.30 -0.11 -9.59
N THR A 163 11.33 -0.76 -10.12
CA THR A 163 11.32 -1.34 -11.47
C THR A 163 10.27 -2.46 -11.58
N GLU A 164 9.94 -2.83 -12.81
CA GLU A 164 9.02 -3.96 -13.08
C GLU A 164 9.60 -5.32 -12.65
N TYR A 165 10.93 -5.42 -12.62
CA TYR A 165 11.66 -6.62 -12.19
C TYR A 165 11.78 -6.77 -10.67
N ASN A 166 11.27 -5.82 -9.89
CA ASN A 166 11.34 -5.88 -8.44
C ASN A 166 10.40 -6.97 -7.90
N ASN A 167 10.96 -7.93 -7.16
CA ASN A 167 10.20 -9.10 -6.71
C ASN A 167 9.20 -8.77 -5.61
N LEU A 168 9.52 -7.78 -4.76
CA LEU A 168 8.59 -7.28 -3.75
C LEU A 168 7.35 -6.64 -4.42
N LYS A 169 7.57 -5.85 -5.47
CA LYS A 169 6.50 -5.27 -6.29
C LYS A 169 5.67 -6.35 -6.97
N ALA A 170 6.29 -7.38 -7.54
CA ALA A 170 5.58 -8.48 -8.20
C ALA A 170 4.63 -9.23 -7.23
N MET A 171 5.05 -9.50 -5.99
CA MET A 171 4.19 -10.11 -4.98
C MET A 171 3.00 -9.23 -4.59
N VAL A 172 3.22 -7.93 -4.42
CA VAL A 172 2.16 -6.98 -4.06
C VAL A 172 1.17 -6.77 -5.19
N VAL A 173 1.66 -6.66 -6.43
CA VAL A 173 0.83 -6.44 -7.63
C VAL A 173 -0.01 -7.68 -7.96
N SER A 174 0.57 -8.88 -7.91
CA SER A 174 -0.17 -10.14 -8.05
C SER A 174 -1.19 -10.35 -6.93
N GLY A 175 -0.92 -9.77 -5.75
CA GLY A 175 -1.73 -9.90 -4.54
C GLY A 175 -1.46 -11.20 -3.78
N SER A 176 -0.34 -11.87 -4.06
CA SER A 176 0.04 -13.12 -3.39
C SER A 176 0.43 -12.88 -1.93
N LYS A 177 1.28 -11.88 -1.67
CA LYS A 177 1.71 -11.51 -0.32
C LYS A 177 2.19 -10.07 -0.25
N GLY A 178 1.94 -9.44 0.89
CA GLY A 178 2.28 -8.04 1.13
C GLY A 178 1.24 -7.07 0.59
N SER A 179 1.47 -5.79 0.86
CA SER A 179 0.61 -4.67 0.50
C SER A 179 1.48 -3.46 0.16
N ASN A 180 0.87 -2.42 -0.39
CA ASN A 180 1.57 -1.15 -0.64
C ASN A 180 2.21 -0.60 0.64
N ILE A 181 1.58 -0.79 1.81
CA ILE A 181 2.14 -0.35 3.10
C ILE A 181 3.44 -1.08 3.42
N ASN A 182 3.56 -2.36 3.09
CA ASN A 182 4.78 -3.11 3.35
C ASN A 182 5.95 -2.58 2.52
N ILE A 183 5.69 -2.22 1.24
CA ILE A 183 6.70 -1.55 0.41
C ILE A 183 7.12 -0.23 1.06
N SER A 184 6.16 0.60 1.46
CA SER A 184 6.44 1.89 2.11
C SER A 184 7.28 1.75 3.37
N GLN A 185 6.99 0.76 4.22
CA GLN A 185 7.70 0.59 5.50
C GLN A 185 9.10 0.00 5.33
N VAL A 186 9.28 -0.89 4.36
CA VAL A 186 10.58 -1.50 4.07
C VAL A 186 11.51 -0.53 3.34
N ILE A 187 10.98 0.35 2.49
CA ILE A 187 11.79 1.20 1.61
C ILE A 187 11.84 2.66 2.06
N ALA A 188 10.73 3.22 2.59
CA ALA A 188 10.61 4.64 2.88
C ALA A 188 10.66 4.96 4.38
N CYS A 189 9.58 4.69 5.10
CA CYS A 189 9.51 4.93 6.55
C CYS A 189 8.45 4.05 7.21
N VAL A 190 8.72 3.64 8.46
CA VAL A 190 7.77 2.84 9.24
C VAL A 190 6.53 3.64 9.62
N GLY A 191 6.70 4.93 9.94
CA GLY A 191 5.63 5.88 10.24
C GLY A 191 5.22 5.95 11.71
N GLN A 192 4.05 6.56 11.97
CA GLN A 192 3.54 6.82 13.31
C GLN A 192 3.07 5.55 14.04
N GLN A 193 3.59 5.33 15.25
CA GLN A 193 3.15 4.28 16.15
C GLN A 193 1.99 4.75 17.03
N ASN A 194 0.90 3.98 17.05
CA ASN A 194 -0.31 4.30 17.79
C ASN A 194 -0.62 3.25 18.85
N VAL A 195 -1.07 3.71 20.01
CA VAL A 195 -1.60 2.90 21.12
C VAL A 195 -3.01 3.41 21.42
N GLU A 196 -4.00 2.51 21.38
CA GLU A 196 -5.42 2.85 21.58
C GLU A 196 -5.91 3.99 20.65
N GLY A 197 -5.45 3.99 19.40
CA GLY A 197 -5.81 5.00 18.39
C GLY A 197 -5.19 6.38 18.63
N LYS A 198 -4.27 6.52 19.58
CA LYS A 198 -3.56 7.76 19.90
C LYS A 198 -2.06 7.58 19.71
N ARG A 199 -1.34 8.70 19.52
CA ARG A 199 0.12 8.72 19.58
C ARG A 199 0.61 8.27 20.96
N ILE A 200 1.84 7.77 21.04
CA ILE A 200 2.42 7.17 22.25
C ILE A 200 2.14 8.05 23.49
N PRO A 201 1.40 7.56 24.50
CA PRO A 201 1.01 8.37 25.66
C PRO A 201 2.22 8.72 26.53
N PHE A 202 2.08 9.77 27.36
CA PHE A 202 3.09 10.10 28.36
C PHE A 202 3.03 9.09 29.52
N GLY A 203 3.91 8.09 29.49
CA GLY A 203 4.06 7.11 30.58
C GLY A 203 4.85 7.65 31.77
N PHE A 204 5.74 8.62 31.56
CA PHE A 204 6.42 9.36 32.62
C PHE A 204 5.73 10.69 32.88
N ARG A 205 6.18 11.41 33.91
CA ARG A 205 5.68 12.76 34.23
C ARG A 205 5.87 13.72 33.05
N LYS A 206 4.80 13.88 32.25
CA LYS A 206 4.72 14.76 31.07
C LYS A 206 5.74 14.46 29.96
N ARG A 207 6.13 13.20 29.78
CA ARG A 207 7.03 12.78 28.70
C ARG A 207 6.86 11.29 28.39
N THR A 208 7.30 10.86 27.22
CA THR A 208 7.21 9.46 26.77
C THR A 208 8.36 8.61 27.29
N LEU A 209 9.60 9.11 27.20
CA LEU A 209 10.84 8.47 27.67
C LEU A 209 11.71 9.45 28.46
N PRO A 210 12.66 8.97 29.30
CA PRO A 210 13.54 9.85 30.09
C PRO A 210 14.50 10.70 29.25
N HIS A 211 14.70 10.34 27.98
CA HIS A 211 15.54 11.06 27.02
C HIS A 211 14.88 12.31 26.44
N PHE A 212 13.55 12.41 26.50
CA PHE A 212 12.81 13.55 25.99
C PHE A 212 12.58 14.60 27.09
N ILE A 213 12.50 15.85 26.64
CA ILE A 213 12.12 16.98 27.48
C ILE A 213 10.64 16.85 27.88
N LYS A 214 10.24 17.58 28.93
CA LYS A 214 8.84 17.58 29.38
C LYS A 214 7.97 18.36 28.40
N ASP A 215 6.72 17.92 28.28
CA ASP A 215 5.70 18.51 27.41
C ASP A 215 6.13 18.54 25.92
N ASP A 216 6.94 17.56 25.49
CA ASP A 216 7.38 17.40 24.11
C ASP A 216 6.31 16.68 23.26
N TYR A 217 5.65 17.46 22.40
CA TYR A 217 4.63 16.99 21.45
C TYR A 217 5.18 16.73 20.04
N GLY A 218 6.51 16.76 19.86
CA GLY A 218 7.18 16.51 18.60
C GLY A 218 6.94 15.09 18.05
N PRO A 219 7.19 14.88 16.74
CA PRO A 219 6.99 13.59 16.09
C PRO A 219 7.86 12.49 16.70
N GLU A 220 9.17 12.72 16.94
CA GLU A 220 10.06 11.68 17.49
C GLU A 220 9.67 11.29 18.93
N SER A 221 9.37 12.29 19.78
CA SER A 221 8.97 12.07 21.18
C SER A 221 7.74 11.16 21.28
N ARG A 222 6.83 11.26 20.32
CA ARG A 222 5.51 10.62 20.39
C ARG A 222 5.38 9.44 19.42
N GLY A 223 6.50 8.86 18.98
CA GLY A 223 6.53 7.56 18.29
C GLY A 223 6.41 7.61 16.77
N PHE A 224 6.77 8.71 16.12
CA PHE A 224 6.98 8.70 14.67
C PHE A 224 8.36 8.10 14.34
N VAL A 225 8.37 7.02 13.56
CA VAL A 225 9.61 6.36 13.11
C VAL A 225 9.87 6.78 11.67
N GLU A 226 10.85 7.66 11.48
CA GLU A 226 11.22 8.17 10.16
C GLU A 226 12.04 7.21 9.32
N ASN A 227 12.74 6.28 9.96
CA ASN A 227 13.56 5.28 9.27
C ASN A 227 12.70 4.13 8.73
N SER A 228 13.22 3.46 7.70
CA SER A 228 12.71 2.17 7.21
C SER A 228 13.23 1.01 8.08
N TYR A 229 12.78 -0.21 7.76
CA TYR A 229 13.35 -1.45 8.33
C TYR A 229 14.80 -1.70 7.91
#